data_AF-A0A850QSX9-F1
#
_entry.id   AF-A0A850QSX9-F1
#
_cell.length_a   1.000
_cell.length_b   1.000
_cell.length_c   1.000
_cell.angle_alpha   90.00
_cell.angle_beta   90.00
_cell.angle_gamma   90.00
#
_symmetry.space_group_name_H-M   'P 1'
#
loop_
_entity.id
_entity.type
_entity.pdbx_description
1 polymer ?
#
loop_
_entity_poly.entity_id
_entity_poly.type
_entity_poly.pdbx_seq_one_letter_code
_entity_poly.pdbx_strand_id
1 'polypeptide(L)'
;MDIYNGKSEEKDAEYLLRYINDVLIPSSQEFFSLLDENKVALHHAFSFNAILAHAIDYMVFISNKMTSVNRKDFIHKFDEKYYVDGCAHINNKFRLLDAVNNSFKHVELHQKRYPDLIEKYGELNFHSLKANEGKIFFKAPFFSFDYCRVVMRPIAVIFQCGLQTTNDVDDFINGRICGSNGYGHFSYDYEPHDAIDRMIDACNPECMDCGEYEDDCDCPNFIYGDNLGDFNGNVDSIFDFEDVVSHISGTREWSK
;
A
#
# COMPACT_ATOMS: atom_id res chain seq x y z
N MET A 1 16.88 -5.65 -11.21
CA MET A 1 16.99 -6.81 -12.12
C MET A 1 15.60 -7.35 -12.40
N ASP A 2 15.28 -7.60 -13.67
CA ASP A 2 13.98 -8.11 -14.08
C ASP A 2 13.73 -9.54 -13.57
N ILE A 3 12.46 -9.91 -13.41
CA ILE A 3 12.07 -11.25 -12.97
C ILE A 3 12.21 -12.23 -14.14
N TYR A 4 11.83 -11.82 -15.35
CA TYR A 4 12.04 -12.54 -16.59
C TYR A 4 12.25 -11.60 -17.77
N ASN A 5 12.79 -12.14 -18.87
CA ASN A 5 12.92 -11.45 -20.14
C ASN A 5 11.99 -12.12 -21.17
N GLY A 6 11.07 -11.36 -21.76
CA GLY A 6 10.12 -11.85 -22.76
C GLY A 6 8.71 -11.33 -22.52
N LYS A 7 7.76 -11.75 -23.37
CA LYS A 7 6.33 -11.42 -23.23
C LYS A 7 5.55 -12.64 -22.75
N SER A 8 4.66 -12.45 -21.78
CA SER A 8 3.77 -13.52 -21.33
C SER A 8 2.71 -13.88 -22.39
N GLU A 9 2.08 -15.05 -22.22
CA GLU A 9 0.93 -15.44 -23.05
C GLU A 9 -0.22 -14.45 -22.83
N GLU A 10 -0.78 -13.91 -23.92
CA GLU A 10 -1.85 -12.91 -23.88
C GLU A 10 -3.04 -13.37 -23.03
N LYS A 11 -3.42 -14.64 -23.11
CA LYS A 11 -4.50 -15.23 -22.31
C LYS A 11 -4.25 -15.17 -20.79
N ASP A 12 -3.01 -15.37 -20.34
CA ASP A 12 -2.71 -15.33 -18.91
C ASP A 12 -2.71 -13.90 -18.39
N ALA A 13 -2.17 -12.96 -19.18
CA ALA A 13 -2.20 -11.54 -18.86
C ALA A 13 -3.63 -11.00 -18.85
N GLU A 14 -4.46 -11.35 -19.84
CA GLU A 14 -5.90 -11.04 -19.85
C GLU A 14 -6.61 -11.56 -18.61
N TYR A 15 -6.23 -12.75 -18.11
CA TYR A 15 -6.81 -13.29 -16.91
C TYR A 15 -6.47 -12.43 -15.68
N LEU A 16 -5.20 -12.05 -15.50
CA LEU A 16 -4.79 -11.16 -14.41
C LEU A 16 -5.48 -9.78 -14.53
N LEU A 17 -5.57 -9.21 -15.74
CA LEU A 17 -6.27 -7.95 -15.98
C LEU A 17 -7.74 -8.03 -15.58
N ARG A 18 -8.45 -9.10 -15.97
CA ARG A 18 -9.83 -9.33 -15.53
C ARG A 18 -9.93 -9.50 -14.03
N TYR A 19 -9.02 -10.24 -13.41
CA TYR A 19 -9.01 -10.39 -11.97
C TYR A 19 -8.85 -9.03 -11.26
N ILE A 20 -7.93 -8.19 -11.75
CA ILE A 20 -7.72 -6.84 -11.21
C ILE A 20 -8.99 -5.99 -11.38
N ASN A 21 -9.52 -5.91 -12.61
CA ASN A 21 -10.63 -5.02 -12.94
C ASN A 21 -11.99 -5.48 -12.39
N ASP A 22 -12.27 -6.78 -12.41
CA ASP A 22 -13.58 -7.33 -12.06
C ASP A 22 -13.69 -7.71 -10.58
N VAL A 23 -12.55 -7.93 -9.90
CA VAL A 23 -12.53 -8.39 -8.50
C VAL A 23 -11.75 -7.43 -7.61
N LEU A 24 -10.46 -7.21 -7.88
CA LEU A 24 -9.59 -6.47 -6.95
C LEU A 24 -10.01 -5.01 -6.79
N ILE A 25 -10.20 -4.28 -7.90
CA ILE A 25 -10.53 -2.86 -7.87
C ILE A 25 -11.89 -2.61 -7.19
N PRO A 26 -13.00 -3.29 -7.58
CA PRO A 26 -14.27 -3.13 -6.87
C PRO A 26 -14.20 -3.48 -5.39
N SER A 27 -13.48 -4.56 -5.05
CA SER A 27 -13.31 -4.97 -3.64
C SER A 27 -12.48 -3.95 -2.86
N SER A 28 -11.51 -3.30 -3.50
CA SER A 28 -10.70 -2.24 -2.87
C SER A 28 -11.55 -1.01 -2.56
N GLN A 29 -12.46 -0.63 -3.48
CA GLN A 29 -13.37 0.51 -3.27
C GLN A 29 -14.32 0.26 -2.09
N GLU A 30 -14.93 -0.93 -2.03
CA GLU A 30 -15.78 -1.32 -0.89
C GLU A 30 -14.96 -1.35 0.42
N PHE A 31 -13.77 -1.94 0.38
CA PHE A 31 -12.89 -2.03 1.53
C PHE A 31 -12.44 -0.66 2.04
N PHE A 32 -12.11 0.28 1.15
CA PHE A 32 -11.70 1.64 1.51
C PHE A 32 -12.85 2.44 2.12
N SER A 33 -14.07 2.32 1.61
CA SER A 33 -15.24 2.93 2.26
C SER A 33 -15.41 2.44 3.71
N LEU A 34 -15.19 1.15 3.97
CA LEU A 34 -15.23 0.61 5.33
C LEU A 34 -14.06 1.08 6.20
N LEU A 35 -12.89 1.28 5.59
CA LEU A 35 -11.68 1.78 6.24
C LEU A 35 -11.89 3.23 6.71
N ASP A 36 -12.32 4.10 5.80
CA ASP A 36 -12.54 5.53 6.03
C ASP A 36 -13.64 5.77 7.09
N GLU A 37 -14.65 4.91 7.13
CA GLU A 37 -15.72 4.97 8.13
C GLU A 37 -15.38 4.29 9.47
N ASN A 38 -14.19 3.70 9.62
CA ASN A 38 -13.80 2.88 10.77
C ASN A 38 -14.84 1.78 11.08
N LYS A 39 -15.20 0.99 10.05
CA LYS A 39 -16.18 -0.11 10.11
C LYS A 39 -15.61 -1.45 9.63
N VAL A 40 -14.28 -1.58 9.61
CA VAL A 40 -13.64 -2.83 9.17
C VAL A 40 -13.82 -3.90 10.24
N ALA A 41 -14.49 -4.98 9.87
CA ALA A 41 -14.58 -6.18 10.65
C ALA A 41 -13.47 -7.16 10.27
N LEU A 42 -13.13 -8.07 11.19
CA LEU A 42 -12.01 -9.01 10.98
C LEU A 42 -12.16 -9.87 9.72
N HIS A 43 -13.39 -10.26 9.39
CA HIS A 43 -13.66 -11.02 8.17
C HIS A 43 -13.50 -10.19 6.89
N HIS A 44 -13.72 -8.87 6.92
CA HIS A 44 -13.41 -7.98 5.81
C HIS A 44 -11.90 -7.98 5.55
N ALA A 45 -11.09 -7.84 6.60
CA ALA A 45 -9.64 -7.90 6.50
C ALA A 45 -9.13 -9.24 5.96
N PHE A 46 -9.67 -10.36 6.42
CA PHE A 46 -9.28 -11.67 5.88
C PHE A 46 -9.67 -11.86 4.42
N SER A 47 -10.90 -11.50 4.04
CA SER A 47 -11.38 -11.60 2.66
C SER A 47 -10.54 -10.74 1.72
N PHE A 48 -10.27 -9.50 2.11
CA PHE A 48 -9.47 -8.60 1.28
C PHE A 48 -8.00 -9.02 1.20
N ASN A 49 -7.42 -9.48 2.31
CA ASN A 49 -6.08 -10.07 2.33
C ASN A 49 -5.96 -11.27 1.37
N ALA A 50 -7.00 -12.11 1.30
CA ALA A 50 -7.05 -13.24 0.37
C ALA A 50 -7.12 -12.78 -1.10
N ILE A 51 -7.91 -11.74 -1.40
CA ILE A 51 -8.00 -11.14 -2.74
C ILE A 51 -6.64 -10.60 -3.20
N LEU A 52 -5.99 -9.79 -2.37
CA LEU A 52 -4.66 -9.26 -2.67
C LEU A 52 -3.63 -10.39 -2.85
N ALA A 53 -3.64 -11.40 -1.97
CA ALA A 53 -2.71 -12.52 -2.07
C ALA A 53 -2.94 -13.37 -3.33
N HIS A 54 -4.17 -13.41 -3.83
CA HIS A 54 -4.51 -14.15 -5.05
C HIS A 54 -4.06 -13.40 -6.32
N ALA A 55 -4.06 -12.07 -6.33
CA ALA A 55 -3.39 -11.30 -7.40
C ALA A 55 -1.91 -11.69 -7.51
N ILE A 56 -1.21 -11.84 -6.38
CA ILE A 56 0.18 -12.31 -6.34
C ILE A 56 0.29 -13.75 -6.87
N ASP A 57 -0.68 -14.64 -6.58
CA ASP A 57 -0.70 -15.99 -7.13
C ASP A 57 -0.73 -15.98 -8.68
N TYR A 58 -1.53 -15.11 -9.30
CA TYR A 58 -1.53 -14.94 -10.77
C TYR A 58 -0.20 -14.45 -11.31
N MET A 59 0.42 -13.47 -10.66
CA MET A 59 1.72 -12.94 -11.09
C MET A 59 2.83 -13.99 -11.00
N VAL A 60 2.83 -14.79 -9.93
CA VAL A 60 3.77 -15.91 -9.74
C VAL A 60 3.50 -17.02 -10.77
N PHE A 61 2.24 -17.28 -11.11
CA PHE A 61 1.87 -18.24 -12.16
C PHE A 61 2.40 -17.81 -13.54
N ILE A 62 2.14 -16.56 -13.93
CA ILE A 62 2.66 -15.98 -15.19
C ILE A 62 4.19 -16.07 -15.21
N SER A 63 4.83 -15.62 -14.12
CA SER A 63 6.30 -15.67 -14.00
C SER A 63 6.84 -17.09 -14.16
N ASN A 64 6.19 -18.10 -13.57
CA ASN A 64 6.63 -19.50 -13.63
C ASN A 64 6.50 -20.14 -15.02
N LYS A 65 5.62 -19.63 -15.88
CA LYS A 65 5.59 -20.02 -17.30
C LYS A 65 6.77 -19.45 -18.09
N MET A 66 7.32 -18.33 -17.66
CA MET A 66 8.43 -17.64 -18.32
C MET A 66 9.80 -18.12 -17.83
N THR A 67 9.94 -18.32 -16.52
CA THR A 67 11.18 -18.80 -15.88
C THR A 67 10.85 -19.44 -14.53
N SER A 68 11.71 -20.30 -14.00
CA SER A 68 11.48 -20.87 -12.68
C SER A 68 11.62 -19.80 -11.61
N VAL A 69 10.52 -19.47 -10.93
CA VAL A 69 10.49 -18.45 -9.88
C VAL A 69 9.96 -19.03 -8.58
N ASN A 70 10.76 -18.93 -7.52
CA ASN A 70 10.30 -19.22 -6.18
C ASN A 70 9.40 -18.08 -5.67
N ARG A 71 8.21 -18.41 -5.15
CA ARG A 71 7.27 -17.44 -4.59
C ARG A 71 7.88 -16.56 -3.50
N LYS A 72 8.71 -17.12 -2.63
CA LYS A 72 9.39 -16.36 -1.56
C LYS A 72 10.28 -15.27 -2.15
N ASP A 73 11.08 -15.63 -3.15
CA ASP A 73 12.01 -14.70 -3.81
C ASP A 73 11.26 -13.67 -4.66
N PHE A 74 10.16 -14.09 -5.30
CA PHE A 74 9.27 -13.18 -6.03
C PHE A 74 8.75 -12.08 -5.13
N ILE A 75 8.10 -12.45 -4.02
CA ILE A 75 7.47 -11.49 -3.10
C ILE A 75 8.52 -10.58 -2.47
N HIS A 76 9.68 -11.13 -2.10
CA HIS A 76 10.76 -10.32 -1.55
C HIS A 76 11.26 -9.25 -2.54
N LYS A 77 11.49 -9.62 -3.80
CA LYS A 77 11.86 -8.66 -4.87
C LYS A 77 10.74 -7.67 -5.15
N PHE A 78 9.48 -8.07 -4.98
CA PHE A 78 8.34 -7.20 -5.19
C PHE A 78 8.25 -6.13 -4.11
N ASP A 79 8.42 -6.50 -2.84
CA ASP A 79 8.57 -5.56 -1.71
C ASP A 79 9.71 -4.56 -1.94
N GLU A 80 10.86 -5.01 -2.46
CA GLU A 80 12.00 -4.13 -2.76
C GLU A 80 11.73 -3.12 -3.89
N LYS A 81 10.96 -3.52 -4.91
CA LYS A 81 10.68 -2.68 -6.09
C LYS A 81 9.55 -1.70 -5.87
N TYR A 82 8.50 -2.14 -5.20
CA TYR A 82 7.28 -1.37 -4.95
C TYR A 82 7.29 -0.76 -3.56
N TYR A 83 8.47 -0.35 -3.08
CA TYR A 83 8.59 0.41 -1.84
C TYR A 83 7.52 1.52 -1.85
N VAL A 84 6.67 1.52 -0.83
CA VAL A 84 5.59 2.50 -0.69
C VAL A 84 6.14 3.64 0.15
N ASP A 85 5.96 4.87 -0.30
CA ASP A 85 6.23 6.06 0.49
C ASP A 85 5.33 6.09 1.73
N GLY A 86 5.89 6.52 2.87
CA GLY A 86 5.28 6.28 4.18
C GLY A 86 5.54 4.87 4.73
N CYS A 87 5.60 4.76 6.05
CA CYS A 87 5.98 3.57 6.83
C CYS A 87 7.44 3.17 6.63
N ALA A 88 8.39 4.08 6.86
CA ALA A 88 9.83 3.79 6.83
C ALA A 88 10.24 2.58 7.70
N HIS A 89 9.40 2.24 8.69
CA HIS A 89 9.60 1.14 9.62
C HIS A 89 9.09 -0.24 9.11
N ILE A 90 8.29 -0.29 8.03
CA ILE A 90 7.76 -1.53 7.42
C ILE A 90 7.85 -1.50 5.89
N ASN A 91 8.87 -2.19 5.35
CA ASN A 91 9.09 -2.37 3.91
C ASN A 91 8.81 -3.80 3.42
N ASN A 92 8.17 -4.63 4.24
CA ASN A 92 7.89 -6.03 3.94
C ASN A 92 6.38 -6.31 3.91
N LYS A 93 5.62 -5.38 3.31
CA LYS A 93 4.15 -5.37 3.30
C LYS A 93 3.60 -6.57 2.53
N PHE A 94 4.11 -6.88 1.34
CA PHE A 94 3.69 -8.06 0.56
C PHE A 94 4.06 -9.36 1.27
N ARG A 95 5.21 -9.41 1.95
CA ARG A 95 5.61 -10.55 2.77
C ARG A 95 4.71 -10.74 4.00
N LEU A 96 4.30 -9.66 4.66
CA LEU A 96 3.33 -9.70 5.76
C LEU A 96 1.97 -10.20 5.26
N LEU A 97 1.50 -9.70 4.12
CA LEU A 97 0.28 -10.17 3.45
C LEU A 97 0.31 -11.68 3.17
N ASP A 98 1.42 -12.18 2.60
CA ASP A 98 1.61 -13.61 2.33
C ASP A 98 1.66 -14.45 3.61
N ALA A 99 2.32 -13.95 4.67
CA ALA A 99 2.39 -14.64 5.94
C ALA A 99 1.02 -14.73 6.63
N VAL A 100 0.27 -13.63 6.70
CA VAL A 100 -1.10 -13.61 7.24
C VAL A 100 -2.01 -14.55 6.44
N ASN A 101 -1.94 -14.50 5.11
CA ASN A 101 -2.72 -15.40 4.26
C ASN A 101 -2.37 -16.88 4.50
N ASN A 102 -1.07 -17.19 4.61
CA ASN A 102 -0.59 -18.54 4.86
C ASN A 102 -1.07 -19.06 6.23
N SER A 103 -1.02 -18.21 7.26
CA SER A 103 -1.51 -18.54 8.60
C SER A 103 -3.02 -18.81 8.68
N PHE A 104 -3.78 -18.32 7.70
CA PHE A 104 -5.20 -18.62 7.58
C PHE A 104 -5.43 -19.93 6.82
N LYS A 105 -4.64 -20.20 5.76
CA LYS A 105 -4.71 -21.44 4.98
C LYS A 105 -4.22 -22.66 5.77
N HIS A 106 -3.30 -22.46 6.70
CA HIS A 106 -2.69 -23.51 7.51
C HIS A 106 -2.78 -23.12 8.99
N VAL A 107 -3.32 -24.01 9.83
CA VAL A 107 -3.51 -23.78 11.29
C VAL A 107 -2.22 -23.32 11.99
N GLU A 108 -1.05 -23.66 11.42
CA GLU A 108 0.26 -23.13 11.79
C GLU A 108 1.02 -22.62 10.56
N LEU A 109 1.73 -21.50 10.70
CA LEU A 109 2.59 -20.96 9.66
C LEU A 109 3.73 -21.95 9.35
N HIS A 110 4.01 -22.20 8.07
CA HIS A 110 5.17 -23.00 7.68
C HIS A 110 6.49 -22.29 8.07
N GLN A 111 7.00 -22.57 9.26
CA GLN A 111 8.14 -21.85 9.87
C GLN A 111 9.38 -21.78 8.97
N LYS A 112 9.68 -22.87 8.24
CA LYS A 112 10.81 -22.94 7.30
C LYS A 112 10.74 -21.91 6.17
N ARG A 113 9.53 -21.42 5.83
CA ARG A 113 9.31 -20.50 4.71
C ARG A 113 9.60 -19.04 5.10
N TYR A 114 9.41 -18.66 6.36
CA TYR A 114 9.53 -17.28 6.84
C TYR A 114 10.38 -17.13 8.12
N PRO A 115 11.60 -17.69 8.17
CA PRO A 115 12.40 -17.70 9.39
C PRO A 115 12.69 -16.27 9.89
N ASP A 116 12.98 -15.34 8.98
CA ASP A 116 13.31 -13.95 9.30
C ASP A 116 12.09 -13.10 9.69
N LEU A 117 10.89 -13.39 9.15
CA LEU A 117 9.67 -12.72 9.62
C LEU A 117 9.26 -13.21 11.01
N ILE A 118 9.43 -14.50 11.30
CA ILE A 118 9.15 -15.05 12.62
C ILE A 118 10.15 -14.51 13.65
N GLU A 119 11.42 -14.39 13.26
CA GLU A 119 12.43 -13.72 14.09
C GLU A 119 12.05 -12.26 14.34
N LYS A 120 11.58 -11.54 13.31
CA LYS A 120 11.21 -10.12 13.42
C LYS A 120 9.90 -9.89 14.20
N TYR A 121 8.85 -10.64 13.93
CA TYR A 121 7.49 -10.39 14.43
C TYR A 121 6.99 -11.41 15.47
N GLY A 122 7.73 -12.49 15.75
CA GLY A 122 7.26 -13.61 16.58
C GLY A 122 6.35 -14.58 15.83
N GLU A 123 5.55 -15.38 16.56
CA GLU A 123 4.61 -16.32 15.94
C GLU A 123 3.52 -15.59 15.15
N LEU A 124 3.62 -15.66 13.82
CA LEU A 124 2.62 -15.14 12.89
C LEU A 124 1.50 -16.17 12.74
N ASN A 125 0.38 -15.97 13.43
CA ASN A 125 -0.83 -16.79 13.28
C ASN A 125 -2.08 -15.92 13.09
N PHE A 126 -3.25 -16.51 12.82
CA PHE A 126 -4.49 -15.75 12.64
C PHE A 126 -4.90 -14.92 13.88
N HIS A 127 -4.37 -15.22 15.08
CA HIS A 127 -4.57 -14.41 16.29
C HIS A 127 -3.75 -13.11 16.29
N SER A 128 -2.84 -12.93 15.33
CA SER A 128 -2.07 -11.69 15.17
C SER A 128 -2.97 -10.53 14.75
N LEU A 129 -4.13 -10.78 14.15
CA LEU A 129 -5.10 -9.73 13.81
C LEU A 129 -6.20 -9.63 14.87
N LYS A 130 -6.40 -8.43 15.41
CA LYS A 130 -7.44 -8.13 16.40
C LYS A 130 -8.24 -6.91 16.01
N ALA A 131 -9.57 -7.06 15.98
CA ALA A 131 -10.46 -5.93 15.78
C ALA A 131 -10.52 -5.06 17.05
N ASN A 132 -10.46 -3.75 16.87
CA ASN A 132 -10.69 -2.75 17.91
C ASN A 132 -11.34 -1.52 17.27
N GLU A 133 -12.52 -1.13 17.74
CA GLU A 133 -13.22 0.09 17.29
C GLU A 133 -13.31 0.24 15.76
N GLY A 134 -13.55 -0.87 15.05
CA GLY A 134 -13.67 -0.89 13.59
C GLY A 134 -12.35 -0.74 12.82
N LYS A 135 -11.21 -0.78 13.51
CA LYS A 135 -9.85 -0.96 12.97
C LYS A 135 -9.35 -2.38 13.24
N ILE A 136 -8.40 -2.87 12.43
CA ILE A 136 -7.82 -4.21 12.59
C ILE A 136 -6.34 -4.08 12.91
N PHE A 137 -5.98 -4.31 14.16
CA PHE A 137 -4.60 -4.23 14.61
C PHE A 137 -3.85 -5.53 14.38
N PHE A 138 -2.69 -5.44 13.75
CA PHE A 138 -1.67 -6.46 13.84
C PHE A 138 -0.99 -6.34 15.20
N LYS A 139 -1.02 -7.40 16.01
CA LYS A 139 -0.40 -7.46 17.35
C LYS A 139 0.60 -8.61 17.42
N ALA A 140 1.83 -8.24 17.68
CA ALA A 140 2.96 -9.11 17.97
C ALA A 140 3.72 -8.53 19.19
N PRO A 141 4.63 -9.29 19.83
CA PRO A 141 5.30 -8.85 21.06
C PRO A 141 5.93 -7.46 21.00
N PHE A 142 6.45 -7.06 19.84
CA PHE A 142 7.11 -5.77 19.62
C PHE A 142 6.49 -4.96 18.48
N PHE A 143 5.32 -5.36 17.98
CA PHE A 143 4.67 -4.69 16.85
C PHE A 143 3.18 -4.52 17.11
N SER A 144 2.68 -3.31 16.91
CA SER A 144 1.27 -2.98 17.05
C SER A 144 0.90 -1.85 16.09
N PHE A 145 0.11 -2.14 15.06
CA PHE A 145 -0.31 -1.13 14.06
C PHE A 145 -1.60 -1.53 13.36
N ASP A 146 -2.32 -0.58 12.75
CA ASP A 146 -3.49 -0.87 11.92
C ASP A 146 -3.05 -1.58 10.63
N TYR A 147 -3.31 -2.89 10.56
CA TYR A 147 -2.90 -3.75 9.45
C TYR A 147 -3.57 -3.35 8.13
N CYS A 148 -4.83 -2.91 8.19
CA CYS A 148 -5.59 -2.55 7.00
C CYS A 148 -5.00 -1.30 6.35
N ARG A 149 -4.72 -0.28 7.16
CA ARG A 149 -4.16 1.00 6.71
C ARG A 149 -2.70 0.89 6.31
N VAL A 150 -1.88 0.23 7.11
CA VAL A 150 -0.41 0.20 6.94
C VAL A 150 0.05 -0.83 5.89
N VAL A 151 -0.71 -1.91 5.70
CA VAL A 151 -0.31 -3.01 4.80
C VAL A 151 -1.25 -3.13 3.59
N MET A 152 -2.55 -3.33 3.82
CA MET A 152 -3.46 -3.70 2.73
C MET A 152 -3.80 -2.52 1.80
N ARG A 153 -4.05 -1.32 2.34
CA ARG A 153 -4.34 -0.12 1.53
C ARG A 153 -3.21 0.20 0.55
N PRO A 154 -1.94 0.32 0.98
CA PRO A 154 -0.82 0.55 0.07
C PRO A 154 -0.69 -0.51 -1.03
N ILE A 155 -0.82 -1.80 -0.66
CA ILE A 155 -0.76 -2.89 -1.64
C ILE A 155 -1.88 -2.76 -2.67
N ALA A 156 -3.10 -2.46 -2.24
CA ALA A 156 -4.24 -2.29 -3.13
C ALA A 156 -4.05 -1.12 -4.11
N VAL A 157 -3.48 0.01 -3.65
CA VAL A 157 -3.17 1.17 -4.50
C VAL A 157 -2.15 0.83 -5.58
N ILE A 158 -1.16 -0.02 -5.30
CA ILE A 158 -0.19 -0.49 -6.31
C ILE A 158 -0.90 -1.19 -7.48
N PHE A 159 -1.95 -1.98 -7.19
CA PHE A 159 -2.73 -2.67 -8.24
C PHE A 159 -3.70 -1.75 -9.00
N GLN A 160 -3.91 -0.51 -8.56
CA GLN A 160 -4.80 0.46 -9.21
C GLN A 160 -4.11 1.32 -10.28
N CYS A 161 -2.90 0.96 -10.72
CA CYS A 161 -2.12 1.76 -11.65
C CYS A 161 -2.57 1.71 -13.14
N GLY A 162 -3.77 1.22 -13.41
CA GLY A 162 -4.39 1.31 -14.73
C GLY A 162 -3.79 0.41 -15.81
N LEU A 163 -3.42 -0.83 -15.47
CA LEU A 163 -2.93 -1.82 -16.43
C LEU A 163 -4.00 -2.13 -17.50
N GLN A 164 -3.64 -2.08 -18.79
CA GLN A 164 -4.59 -2.31 -19.90
C GLN A 164 -4.13 -3.41 -20.87
N THR A 165 -2.83 -3.64 -20.98
CA THR A 165 -2.24 -4.51 -21.99
C THR A 165 -1.37 -5.60 -21.37
N THR A 166 -1.08 -6.64 -22.16
CA THR A 166 -0.11 -7.67 -21.80
C THR A 166 1.27 -7.09 -21.49
N ASN A 167 1.69 -6.03 -22.21
CA ASN A 167 2.96 -5.38 -21.91
C ASN A 167 2.92 -4.70 -20.53
N ASP A 168 1.81 -4.06 -20.17
CA ASP A 168 1.66 -3.42 -18.86
C ASP A 168 1.74 -4.48 -17.75
N VAL A 169 1.11 -5.65 -17.96
CA VAL A 169 1.22 -6.78 -17.03
C VAL A 169 2.66 -7.26 -16.88
N ASP A 170 3.37 -7.46 -17.99
CA ASP A 170 4.76 -7.89 -17.97
C ASP A 170 5.65 -6.86 -17.27
N ASP A 171 5.47 -5.57 -17.57
CA ASP A 171 6.23 -4.49 -16.98
C ASP A 171 5.91 -4.32 -15.49
N PHE A 172 4.65 -4.52 -15.09
CA PHE A 172 4.23 -4.51 -13.70
C PHE A 172 4.81 -5.70 -12.92
N ILE A 173 4.74 -6.93 -13.44
CA ILE A 173 5.36 -8.08 -12.79
C ILE A 173 6.88 -7.87 -12.65
N ASN A 174 7.52 -7.29 -13.66
CA ASN A 174 8.93 -6.97 -13.63
C ASN A 174 9.27 -5.70 -12.82
N GLY A 175 8.30 -5.01 -12.25
CA GLY A 175 8.50 -3.79 -11.45
C GLY A 175 9.13 -2.65 -12.23
N ARG A 176 8.78 -2.51 -13.51
CA ARG A 176 9.21 -1.44 -14.41
C ARG A 176 8.23 -0.26 -14.45
N ILE A 177 6.99 -0.47 -14.01
CA ILE A 177 5.93 0.56 -13.95
C ILE A 177 5.26 0.55 -12.57
N CYS A 178 4.51 1.64 -12.30
CA CYS A 178 3.65 1.78 -11.12
C CYS A 178 4.38 1.84 -9.76
N GLY A 179 5.53 2.55 -9.68
CA GLY A 179 6.46 2.64 -8.53
C GLY A 179 5.83 3.02 -7.17
N SER A 180 6.47 3.89 -6.38
CA SER A 180 5.88 4.30 -5.10
C SER A 180 4.60 5.11 -5.37
N ASN A 181 3.44 4.45 -5.32
CA ASN A 181 2.17 5.08 -5.57
C ASN A 181 1.64 5.61 -4.23
N GLY A 182 1.58 6.94 -4.06
CA GLY A 182 0.56 7.50 -3.19
C GLY A 182 0.83 8.86 -2.57
N TYR A 183 2.09 9.27 -2.43
CA TYR A 183 2.42 10.44 -1.61
C TYR A 183 3.44 11.35 -2.31
N GLY A 184 3.30 12.66 -2.12
CA GLY A 184 4.11 13.69 -2.78
C GLY A 184 3.67 14.04 -4.21
N HIS A 185 2.66 13.38 -4.78
CA HIS A 185 2.13 13.69 -6.11
C HIS A 185 0.84 14.51 -6.02
N PHE A 186 0.97 15.81 -6.19
CA PHE A 186 -0.14 16.75 -6.18
C PHE A 186 -0.58 17.09 -7.61
N SER A 187 -1.88 17.25 -7.85
CA SER A 187 -2.44 17.54 -9.18
C SER A 187 -2.38 19.03 -9.55
N TYR A 188 -1.32 19.73 -9.11
CA TYR A 188 -1.12 21.15 -9.35
C TYR A 188 -0.30 21.37 -10.61
N ASP A 189 -0.69 22.37 -11.41
CA ASP A 189 0.16 22.94 -12.45
C ASP A 189 1.09 24.03 -11.86
N TYR A 190 0.96 24.29 -10.54
CA TYR A 190 1.68 25.30 -9.76
C TYR A 190 1.41 26.73 -10.24
N GLU A 191 0.21 26.94 -10.79
CA GLU A 191 -0.25 28.23 -11.25
C GLU A 191 -0.98 28.98 -10.11
N PRO A 192 -1.13 30.32 -10.20
CA PRO A 192 -1.76 31.11 -9.14
C PRO A 192 -3.16 30.65 -8.71
N HIS A 193 -3.89 29.95 -9.59
CA HIS A 193 -5.23 29.44 -9.27
C HIS A 193 -5.19 28.19 -8.37
N ASP A 194 -4.07 27.47 -8.33
CA ASP A 194 -3.85 26.30 -7.45
C ASP A 194 -3.52 26.72 -6.01
N ALA A 195 -3.27 28.01 -5.75
CA ALA A 195 -2.76 28.47 -4.46
C ALA A 195 -3.71 28.13 -3.29
N ILE A 196 -5.02 28.21 -3.49
CA ILE A 196 -5.99 27.83 -2.46
C ILE A 196 -5.89 26.34 -2.16
N ASP A 197 -5.85 25.49 -3.18
CA ASP A 197 -5.79 24.04 -3.02
C ASP A 197 -4.47 23.63 -2.35
N ARG A 198 -3.33 24.21 -2.78
CA ARG A 198 -2.02 24.02 -2.13
C ARG A 198 -2.05 24.39 -0.65
N MET A 199 -2.74 25.48 -0.28
CA MET A 199 -2.89 25.87 1.13
C MET A 199 -3.78 24.88 1.89
N ILE A 200 -4.86 24.38 1.29
CA ILE A 200 -5.75 23.39 1.90
C ILE A 200 -4.98 22.11 2.23
N ASP A 201 -4.21 21.58 1.27
CA ASP A 201 -3.42 20.37 1.43
C ASP A 201 -2.32 20.55 2.49
N ALA A 202 -1.63 21.70 2.50
CA ALA A 202 -0.61 21.98 3.51
C ALA A 202 -1.20 22.13 4.92
N CYS A 203 -2.44 22.62 5.05
CA CYS A 203 -3.11 22.76 6.34
C CYS A 203 -3.78 21.47 6.82
N ASN A 204 -4.12 20.56 5.92
CA ASN A 204 -4.82 19.31 6.25
C ASN A 204 -4.11 18.10 5.62
N PRO A 205 -2.84 17.84 5.94
CA PRO A 205 -2.11 16.73 5.35
C PRO A 205 -2.70 15.39 5.84
N GLU A 206 -2.92 14.46 4.92
CA GLU A 206 -3.15 13.06 5.27
C GLU A 206 -1.83 12.40 5.66
N CYS A 207 -1.85 11.52 6.65
CA CYS A 207 -0.69 10.74 7.02
C CYS A 207 -0.29 9.78 5.89
N MET A 208 0.98 9.79 5.51
CA MET A 208 1.56 8.87 4.53
C MET A 208 1.52 7.41 4.99
N ASP A 209 1.42 7.18 6.30
CA ASP A 209 1.52 5.85 6.88
C ASP A 209 0.15 5.19 7.04
N CYS A 210 -0.85 5.93 7.55
CA CYS A 210 -2.19 5.40 7.81
C CYS A 210 -3.30 5.99 6.93
N GLY A 211 -3.04 7.09 6.22
CA GLY A 211 -4.04 7.78 5.39
C GLY A 211 -5.06 8.61 6.16
N GLU A 212 -4.91 8.77 7.48
CA GLU A 212 -5.80 9.60 8.30
C GLU A 212 -5.19 11.00 8.48
N TYR A 213 -6.05 12.01 8.68
CA TYR A 213 -5.62 13.36 9.06
C TYR A 213 -5.03 13.37 10.49
N GLU A 214 -4.25 14.41 10.82
CA GLU A 214 -3.51 14.52 12.08
C GLU A 214 -4.36 14.23 13.32
N ASP A 215 -5.57 14.80 13.39
CA ASP A 215 -6.48 14.64 14.53
C ASP A 215 -7.01 13.21 14.75
N ASP A 216 -7.12 12.43 13.67
CA ASP A 216 -7.65 11.05 13.68
C ASP A 216 -6.52 10.00 13.56
N CYS A 217 -5.26 10.45 13.46
CA CYS A 217 -4.13 9.59 13.17
C CYS A 217 -3.69 8.76 14.38
N ASP A 218 -3.73 7.44 14.24
CA ASP A 218 -3.22 6.51 15.26
C ASP A 218 -1.71 6.22 15.17
N CYS A 219 -0.99 6.75 14.16
CA CYS A 219 0.43 6.45 13.98
C CYS A 219 1.31 6.70 15.21
N PRO A 220 1.11 7.78 15.99
CA PRO A 220 1.85 7.99 17.24
C PRO A 220 1.71 6.85 18.26
N ASN A 221 0.65 6.03 18.17
CA ASN A 221 0.41 4.88 19.02
C ASN A 221 0.94 3.55 18.43
N PHE A 222 1.46 3.58 17.19
CA PHE A 222 1.97 2.39 16.54
C PHE A 222 3.38 2.04 17.01
N ILE A 223 3.65 0.73 17.11
CA ILE A 223 4.92 0.18 17.56
C ILE A 223 5.50 -0.67 16.42
N TYR A 224 6.77 -0.40 16.08
CA TYR A 224 7.52 -1.02 15.01
C TYR A 224 8.88 -1.55 15.49
N GLY A 225 8.86 -2.52 16.41
CA GLY A 225 10.06 -3.03 17.06
C GLY A 225 10.56 -2.01 18.09
N ASP A 226 11.78 -1.50 17.87
CA ASP A 226 12.39 -0.47 18.71
C ASP A 226 11.94 0.96 18.35
N ASN A 227 11.17 1.12 17.26
CA ASN A 227 10.67 2.41 16.81
C ASN A 227 9.20 2.59 17.18
N LEU A 228 8.82 3.82 17.49
CA LEU A 228 7.43 4.25 17.54
C LEU A 228 7.07 4.90 16.20
N GLY A 229 5.82 4.75 15.78
CA GLY A 229 5.28 5.53 14.69
C GLY A 229 5.12 7.00 15.08
N ASP A 230 4.97 7.84 14.08
CA ASP A 230 4.67 9.26 14.24
C ASP A 230 3.74 9.70 13.10
N PHE A 231 3.08 10.84 13.27
CA PHE A 231 2.36 11.46 12.17
C PHE A 231 3.35 11.90 11.09
N ASN A 232 3.13 11.41 9.86
CA ASN A 232 4.00 11.68 8.73
C ASN A 232 3.17 12.27 7.60
N GLY A 233 2.91 13.58 7.66
CA GLY A 233 2.03 14.26 6.72
C GLY A 233 2.52 14.19 5.28
N ASN A 234 1.59 13.97 4.35
CA ASN A 234 1.82 14.07 2.92
C ASN A 234 1.85 15.55 2.51
N VAL A 235 3.03 16.18 2.56
CA VAL A 235 3.19 17.61 2.29
C VAL A 235 3.96 17.83 0.99
N ASP A 236 3.57 18.85 0.22
CA ASP A 236 4.31 19.30 -0.96
C ASP A 236 5.72 19.77 -0.56
N SER A 237 6.74 19.08 -1.05
CA SER A 237 8.15 19.37 -0.75
C SER A 237 8.61 20.75 -1.23
N ILE A 238 7.88 21.37 -2.16
CA ILE A 238 8.14 22.72 -2.67
C ILE A 238 7.07 23.73 -2.23
N PHE A 239 6.27 23.38 -1.22
CA PHE A 239 5.32 24.31 -0.62
C PHE A 239 6.05 25.51 0.00
N ASP A 240 5.69 26.71 -0.44
CA ASP A 240 6.15 27.97 0.13
C ASP A 240 4.93 28.76 0.60
N PHE A 241 4.81 28.89 1.92
CA PHE A 241 3.68 29.57 2.56
C PHE A 241 3.56 31.03 2.10
N GLU A 242 4.67 31.76 1.96
CA GLU A 242 4.64 33.18 1.59
C GLU A 242 4.19 33.36 0.14
N ASP A 243 4.71 32.52 -0.76
CA ASP A 243 4.33 32.52 -2.18
C ASP A 243 2.85 32.17 -2.36
N VAL A 244 2.38 31.11 -1.72
CA VAL A 244 0.99 30.65 -1.81
C VAL A 244 0.04 31.72 -1.26
N VAL A 245 0.34 32.29 -0.09
CA VAL A 245 -0.47 33.38 0.49
C VAL A 245 -0.51 34.57 -0.46
N SER A 246 0.59 34.94 -1.11
CA SER A 246 0.63 36.09 -2.03
C SER A 246 -0.31 35.94 -3.23
N HIS A 247 -0.49 34.71 -3.72
CA HIS A 247 -1.41 34.37 -4.80
C HIS A 247 -2.88 34.33 -4.32
N ILE A 248 -3.13 33.92 -3.08
CA ILE A 248 -4.47 33.93 -2.46
C ILE A 248 -4.91 35.37 -2.10
N SER A 249 -4.02 36.16 -1.52
CA SER A 249 -4.36 37.45 -0.90
C SER A 249 -4.60 38.58 -1.90
N GLY A 250 -4.68 38.29 -3.20
CA GLY A 250 -5.04 39.25 -4.27
C GLY A 250 -4.15 40.49 -4.31
N THR A 251 -2.98 40.45 -3.68
CA THR A 251 -2.12 41.63 -3.43
C THR A 251 -1.05 41.76 -4.51
N ARG A 252 -1.33 41.30 -5.74
CA ARG A 252 -0.71 41.87 -6.94
C ARG A 252 -1.26 43.28 -7.13
N GLU A 253 -0.63 44.21 -6.41
CA GLU A 253 -0.46 45.61 -6.77
C GLU A 253 -1.53 46.20 -7.71
N TRP A 254 -2.57 46.78 -7.12
CA TRP A 254 -3.27 47.92 -7.74
C TRP A 254 -2.37 49.17 -7.70
N SER A 255 -1.14 49.06 -8.21
CA SER A 255 -0.28 50.20 -8.45
C SER A 255 0.05 50.30 -9.93
N LYS A 256 -0.92 50.88 -10.66
CA LYS A 256 -0.69 51.93 -11.66
C LYS A 256 -1.97 52.70 -11.96
#